data_AF-A0A1L9N588-F1
#
_entry.id   AF-A0A1L9N588-F1
#
_cell.length_a   1.000
_cell.length_b   1.000
_cell.length_c   1.000
_cell.angle_alpha   90.00
_cell.angle_beta   90.00
_cell.angle_gamma   90.00
#
_symmetry.space_group_name_H-M   'P 1'
#
loop_
_entity.id
_entity.type
_entity.pdbx_description
1 polymer ?
#
loop_
_entity_poly.entity_id
_entity_poly.type
_entity_poly.pdbx_seq_one_letter_code
_entity_poly.pdbx_strand_id
1 'polypeptide(L)'
;GITEEATTEATPVAEEENQKNDSDSDDGSDDSDDDSDDEDEFPVSHELVLKSHDRAVTTLTVDPAGSRLITGSTDCTIKLHDFASMTPSTIRAFKSVDPSAKKQSAAQEAHAVHYAAFNPLSPSYVMVVSATPQPRILSRDGDTITEFVKGDMYLRDLHNTKGHISEVTGGVWCPTDENLCATAGTDSTVRIWDANVGRSQKEVIVHKSKMAGSAGRSKMTAVAWGSPKQGGPNVLVAAALDGSLLMWSGNGPYTRPSAEIRDAHAKDTWTSGIDISSDGRLVITKGGDDTIKLWDTRKFKQPITTVAHPSSTRYPSSNIIFSPTSANVLTGSETGHLHILNPATLKPELVTPVTPGSPVISVLWHEKMNQIITGSANAETHVLYNPNMSTKGAALIMSKAPKRRHIDDDPSLTMDLTQGISGDSVVVGSNGVPHYSSSTWSARHPTIGLTASGRPRDPRRPHLPAQTPFAKSQPDEKHIRENIPLSSMRDEDPREALLKYADKAEKDPIFTKAWKETQPTPIYRDISDDENEQGPDKKRAKR
;
A
#
# COMPACT_ATOMS: atom_id res chain seq x y z
N GLY A 1 -24.70 -62.35 -3.98
CA GLY A 1 -25.66 -61.25 -3.83
C GLY A 1 -25.64 -60.82 -2.37
N ILE A 2 -25.40 -59.53 -2.10
CA ILE A 2 -26.41 -58.55 -1.61
C ILE A 2 -27.46 -59.22 -0.69
N THR A 3 -27.65 -58.89 0.60
CA THR A 3 -27.52 -57.62 1.35
C THR A 3 -27.71 -57.84 2.87
N GLU A 4 -27.28 -56.84 3.67
CA GLU A 4 -27.93 -56.26 4.88
C GLU A 4 -28.13 -57.19 6.12
N GLU A 5 -28.16 -56.71 7.37
CA GLU A 5 -28.77 -55.47 7.88
C GLU A 5 -28.30 -55.20 9.33
N ALA A 6 -28.38 -53.94 9.73
CA ALA A 6 -28.10 -53.42 11.07
C ALA A 6 -29.30 -53.63 12.02
N THR A 7 -29.06 -53.72 13.32
CA THR A 7 -30.06 -53.37 14.35
C THR A 7 -29.40 -52.74 15.58
N THR A 8 -29.87 -51.53 15.89
CA THR A 8 -29.72 -50.81 17.16
C THR A 8 -31.06 -50.85 17.87
N GLU A 9 -31.12 -51.08 19.18
CA GLU A 9 -32.19 -50.50 20.02
C GLU A 9 -31.90 -50.59 21.54
N ALA A 10 -31.96 -49.41 22.16
CA ALA A 10 -32.64 -49.05 23.42
C ALA A 10 -32.33 -49.76 24.76
N THR A 11 -31.81 -48.94 25.70
CA THR A 11 -31.86 -49.06 27.17
C THR A 11 -33.26 -48.86 27.75
N PRO A 12 -33.58 -49.30 29.00
CA PRO A 12 -33.55 -48.32 30.12
C PRO A 12 -33.27 -48.85 31.55
N VAL A 13 -32.68 -47.95 32.37
CA VAL A 13 -33.04 -47.50 33.74
C VAL A 13 -33.08 -48.47 34.95
N ALA A 14 -32.12 -48.22 35.85
CA ALA A 14 -32.13 -48.02 37.32
C ALA A 14 -32.89 -48.95 38.29
N GLU A 15 -32.18 -49.33 39.37
CA GLU A 15 -32.67 -49.23 40.77
C GLU A 15 -31.46 -49.21 41.75
N GLU A 16 -31.55 -48.34 42.75
CA GLU A 16 -30.57 -48.03 43.80
C GLU A 16 -30.61 -49.04 44.96
N GLU A 17 -29.51 -49.18 45.72
CA GLU A 17 -29.61 -49.39 47.18
C GLU A 17 -28.32 -49.00 47.96
N ASN A 18 -28.47 -47.94 48.76
CA ASN A 18 -28.05 -47.72 50.17
C ASN A 18 -26.58 -47.66 50.67
N GLN A 19 -26.18 -46.41 50.99
CA GLN A 19 -25.78 -45.84 52.30
C GLN A 19 -24.73 -46.53 53.22
N LYS A 20 -23.65 -45.79 53.56
CA LYS A 20 -23.47 -45.16 54.90
C LYS A 20 -22.22 -44.26 55.05
N ASN A 21 -22.44 -43.22 55.86
CA ASN A 21 -21.64 -42.07 56.34
C ASN A 21 -20.19 -42.32 56.80
N ASP A 22 -19.32 -41.30 56.68
CA ASP A 22 -18.91 -40.47 57.85
C ASP A 22 -18.14 -39.19 57.41
N SER A 23 -18.28 -38.17 58.25
CA SER A 23 -17.78 -36.79 58.11
C SER A 23 -16.30 -36.65 58.42
N ASP A 24 -15.62 -35.68 57.80
CA ASP A 24 -15.02 -34.53 58.51
C ASP A 24 -14.32 -33.56 57.54
N SER A 25 -14.30 -32.31 57.99
CA SER A 25 -13.78 -31.06 57.44
C SER A 25 -12.42 -31.12 56.75
N ASP A 26 -12.27 -30.37 55.65
CA ASP A 26 -11.21 -29.36 55.52
C ASP A 26 -11.59 -28.30 54.47
N ASP A 27 -11.69 -27.06 54.96
CA ASP A 27 -11.97 -25.84 54.23
C ASP A 27 -10.63 -25.34 53.65
N GLY A 28 -10.30 -25.81 52.45
CA GLY A 28 -9.12 -25.40 51.69
C GLY A 28 -9.54 -24.54 50.52
N SER A 29 -9.41 -23.22 50.67
CA SER A 29 -9.43 -22.28 49.56
C SER A 29 -8.28 -22.61 48.61
N ASP A 30 -8.57 -23.41 47.59
CA ASP A 30 -7.68 -23.56 46.45
C ASP A 30 -8.01 -22.41 45.50
N ASP A 31 -7.29 -21.29 45.68
CA ASP A 31 -7.08 -20.30 44.62
C ASP A 31 -6.45 -21.06 43.45
N SER A 32 -7.29 -21.52 42.53
CA SER A 32 -6.85 -22.06 41.25
C SER A 32 -6.34 -20.90 40.41
N ASP A 33 -5.12 -20.45 40.72
CA ASP A 33 -4.24 -19.77 39.76
C ASP A 33 -3.89 -20.81 38.69
N ASP A 34 -4.83 -20.96 37.75
CA ASP A 34 -4.61 -21.63 36.48
C ASP A 34 -3.76 -20.70 35.60
N ASP A 35 -2.51 -20.48 36.02
CA ASP A 35 -1.44 -19.92 35.21
C ASP A 35 -1.05 -20.99 34.17
N SER A 36 -1.95 -21.22 33.21
CA SER A 36 -1.60 -21.72 31.89
C SER A 36 -0.99 -20.58 31.09
N ASP A 37 0.17 -20.10 31.56
CA ASP A 37 1.09 -19.26 30.79
C ASP A 37 1.76 -20.13 29.71
N ASP A 38 0.95 -20.70 28.81
CA ASP A 38 1.39 -21.10 27.48
C ASP A 38 1.70 -19.79 26.75
N GLU A 39 2.86 -19.19 27.04
CA GLU A 39 3.35 -18.02 26.33
C GLU A 39 3.37 -18.35 24.82
N ASP A 40 2.47 -17.74 24.04
CA ASP A 40 2.39 -17.98 22.60
C ASP A 40 3.76 -17.71 21.94
N GLU A 41 4.43 -18.78 21.48
CA GLU A 41 5.75 -18.72 20.84
C GLU A 41 5.75 -17.86 19.55
N PHE A 42 4.58 -17.73 18.92
CA PHE A 42 4.40 -17.05 17.64
C PHE A 42 3.40 -15.89 17.74
N PRO A 43 3.56 -14.81 16.95
CA PRO A 43 2.67 -13.65 16.98
C PRO A 43 1.36 -13.92 16.21
N VAL A 44 0.58 -14.91 16.63
CA VAL A 44 -0.68 -15.34 15.96
C VAL A 44 -1.93 -15.27 16.83
N SER A 45 -1.81 -14.87 18.10
CA SER A 45 -2.93 -14.83 19.06
C SER A 45 -4.09 -13.91 18.63
N HIS A 46 -3.78 -12.77 18.01
CA HIS A 46 -4.75 -11.76 17.59
C HIS A 46 -4.58 -11.43 16.12
N GLU A 47 -5.69 -11.08 15.47
CA GLU A 47 -5.71 -10.68 14.08
C GLU A 47 -6.30 -9.27 13.88
N LEU A 48 -5.79 -8.56 12.87
CA LEU A 48 -6.35 -7.34 12.34
C LEU A 48 -6.61 -7.53 10.84
N VAL A 49 -7.87 -7.38 10.42
CA VAL A 49 -8.29 -7.57 9.03
C VAL A 49 -8.35 -6.24 8.29
N LEU A 50 -7.61 -6.12 7.18
CA LEU A 50 -7.71 -5.00 6.24
C LEU A 50 -8.36 -5.50 4.95
N LYS A 51 -9.60 -5.05 4.71
CA LYS A 51 -10.38 -5.33 3.49
C LYS A 51 -10.24 -4.16 2.51
N SER A 52 -9.03 -3.98 1.98
CA SER A 52 -8.73 -2.84 1.13
C SER A 52 -8.96 -3.12 -0.35
N HIS A 53 -8.73 -4.33 -0.85
CA HIS A 53 -8.80 -4.69 -2.27
C HIS A 53 -10.12 -5.36 -2.66
N ASP A 54 -10.39 -5.41 -3.97
CA ASP A 54 -11.57 -6.10 -4.53
C ASP A 54 -11.24 -7.49 -5.09
N ARG A 55 -9.93 -7.78 -5.29
CA ARG A 55 -9.42 -9.05 -5.81
C ARG A 55 -8.22 -9.55 -5.00
N ALA A 56 -7.83 -10.79 -5.28
CA ALA A 56 -6.73 -11.50 -4.66
C ALA A 56 -5.45 -10.64 -4.48
N VAL A 57 -4.93 -10.63 -3.25
CA VAL A 57 -3.73 -9.90 -2.86
C VAL A 57 -2.50 -10.73 -3.19
N THR A 58 -1.73 -10.28 -4.19
CA THR A 58 -0.60 -11.02 -4.76
C THR A 58 0.69 -10.75 -4.02
N THR A 59 0.87 -9.55 -3.48
CA THR A 59 2.13 -9.11 -2.88
C THR A 59 1.92 -8.18 -1.71
N LEU A 60 2.83 -8.27 -0.74
CA LEU A 60 2.81 -7.50 0.49
C LEU A 60 4.24 -7.06 0.81
N THR A 61 4.40 -5.82 1.24
CA THR A 61 5.69 -5.33 1.72
C THR A 61 5.52 -4.27 2.79
N VAL A 62 6.43 -4.27 3.76
CA VAL A 62 6.46 -3.32 4.87
C VAL A 62 7.80 -2.62 4.89
N ASP A 63 7.77 -1.32 5.17
CA ASP A 63 8.98 -0.51 5.38
C ASP A 63 9.82 -1.11 6.53
N PRO A 64 11.15 -1.23 6.42
CA PRO A 64 12.05 -1.63 7.51
C PRO A 64 11.83 -0.96 8.89
N ALA A 65 11.17 0.20 8.96
CA ALA A 65 10.78 0.83 10.22
C ALA A 65 9.46 0.29 10.84
N GLY A 66 8.65 -0.44 10.09
CA GLY A 66 7.34 -0.96 10.49
C GLY A 66 6.22 0.09 10.53
N SER A 67 6.31 1.13 9.70
CA SER A 67 5.33 2.25 9.73
C SER A 67 4.33 2.20 8.58
N ARG A 68 4.79 1.83 7.38
CA ARG A 68 3.96 1.75 6.17
C ARG A 68 3.89 0.33 5.64
N LEU A 69 2.69 -0.05 5.21
CA LEU A 69 2.38 -1.30 4.55
C LEU A 69 1.92 -0.98 3.12
N ILE A 70 2.42 -1.75 2.16
CA ILE A 70 2.00 -1.70 0.77
C ILE A 70 1.41 -3.07 0.42
N THR A 71 0.21 -3.05 -0.12
CA THR A 71 -0.51 -4.24 -0.59
C THR A 71 -0.75 -4.11 -2.08
N GLY A 72 -0.40 -5.14 -2.84
CA GLY A 72 -0.63 -5.20 -4.29
C GLY A 72 -1.59 -6.33 -4.63
N SER A 73 -2.44 -6.11 -5.64
CA SER A 73 -3.50 -7.04 -6.01
C SER A 73 -3.60 -7.27 -7.51
N THR A 74 -4.29 -8.35 -7.87
CA THR A 74 -4.77 -8.64 -9.22
C THR A 74 -5.85 -7.65 -9.71
N ASP A 75 -6.32 -6.74 -8.85
CA ASP A 75 -7.14 -5.58 -9.25
C ASP A 75 -6.34 -4.47 -9.96
N CYS A 76 -5.05 -4.71 -10.23
CA CYS A 76 -4.13 -3.79 -10.91
C CYS A 76 -3.76 -2.55 -10.09
N THR A 77 -4.08 -2.53 -8.79
CA THR A 77 -3.76 -1.42 -7.90
C THR A 77 -2.83 -1.82 -6.78
N ILE A 78 -2.10 -0.82 -6.29
CA ILE A 78 -1.33 -0.88 -5.07
C ILE A 78 -1.95 0.07 -4.06
N LYS A 79 -2.22 -0.43 -2.86
CA LYS A 79 -2.81 0.35 -1.77
C LYS A 79 -1.77 0.60 -0.69
N LEU A 80 -1.56 1.88 -0.39
CA LEU A 80 -0.61 2.33 0.61
C LEU A 80 -1.33 2.59 1.92
N HIS A 81 -0.80 1.97 2.97
CA HIS A 81 -1.36 1.95 4.31
C HIS A 81 -0.33 2.53 5.28
N ASP A 82 -0.78 3.40 6.19
CA ASP A 82 0.05 3.94 7.28
C ASP A 82 -0.58 3.58 8.63
N PHE A 83 0.11 2.73 9.40
CA PHE A 83 -0.34 2.25 10.71
C PHE A 83 -0.54 3.39 11.72
N ALA A 84 0.20 4.49 11.59
CA ALA A 84 0.04 5.65 12.46
C ALA A 84 -1.25 6.43 12.17
N SER A 85 -1.73 6.41 10.92
CA SER A 85 -2.96 7.09 10.51
C SER A 85 -4.23 6.29 10.78
N MET A 86 -4.12 4.96 10.84
CA MET A 86 -5.26 4.05 11.03
C MET A 86 -5.73 4.00 12.48
N THR A 87 -7.04 3.80 12.66
CA THR A 87 -7.70 3.54 13.95
C THR A 87 -8.60 2.32 13.80
N PRO A 88 -9.02 1.65 14.91
CA PRO A 88 -9.83 0.43 14.82
C PRO A 88 -11.14 0.61 14.03
N SER A 89 -11.71 1.83 14.07
CA SER A 89 -12.92 2.18 13.32
C SER A 89 -12.68 2.65 11.88
N THR A 90 -11.44 3.03 11.50
CA THR A 90 -11.13 3.55 10.16
C THR A 90 -9.87 2.89 9.60
N ILE A 91 -10.05 1.68 9.09
CA ILE A 91 -9.03 0.89 8.42
C ILE A 91 -9.16 1.13 6.92
N ARG A 92 -8.38 2.09 6.39
CA ARG A 92 -8.37 2.43 4.96
C ARG A 92 -6.97 2.73 4.48
N ALA A 93 -6.71 2.43 3.22
CA ALA A 93 -5.54 2.96 2.52
C ALA A 93 -5.65 4.48 2.42
N PHE A 94 -4.53 5.18 2.61
CA PHE A 94 -4.50 6.64 2.43
C PHE A 94 -4.34 7.02 0.96
N LYS A 95 -3.76 6.14 0.14
CA LYS A 95 -3.59 6.32 -1.31
C LYS A 95 -3.73 4.98 -2.03
N SER A 96 -4.40 5.00 -3.17
CA SER A 96 -4.47 3.90 -4.12
C SER A 96 -3.78 4.35 -5.41
N VAL A 97 -2.88 3.53 -5.92
CA VAL A 97 -2.05 3.86 -7.09
C VAL A 97 -2.14 2.74 -8.10
N ASP A 98 -2.40 3.08 -9.35
CA ASP A 98 -2.11 2.20 -10.48
C ASP A 98 -0.65 2.41 -10.90
N PRO A 99 0.24 1.43 -10.68
CA PRO A 99 1.66 1.58 -11.00
C PRO A 99 1.91 1.66 -12.51
N SER A 100 0.99 1.16 -13.35
CA SER A 100 1.11 1.19 -14.80
C SER A 100 0.72 2.53 -15.41
N ALA A 101 -0.05 3.34 -14.66
CA ALA A 101 -0.47 4.67 -15.10
C ALA A 101 0.72 5.60 -15.32
N LYS A 102 0.78 6.28 -16.48
CA LYS A 102 1.81 7.29 -16.78
C LYS A 102 1.34 8.73 -16.57
N LYS A 103 0.02 8.98 -16.67
CA LYS A 103 -0.66 10.26 -16.41
C LYS A 103 -2.14 10.01 -16.09
N GLN A 104 -2.74 10.83 -15.23
CA GLN A 104 -4.12 10.70 -14.74
C GLN A 104 -5.23 10.85 -15.82
N SER A 105 -4.91 11.22 -17.06
CA SER A 105 -5.91 11.68 -18.04
C SER A 105 -6.07 10.81 -19.29
N ALA A 106 -5.46 9.62 -19.36
CA ALA A 106 -5.59 8.73 -20.52
C ALA A 106 -6.17 7.38 -20.10
N ALA A 107 -7.13 6.87 -20.88
CA ALA A 107 -7.54 5.47 -20.78
C ALA A 107 -6.32 4.61 -21.06
N GLN A 108 -5.81 3.95 -20.02
CA GLN A 108 -4.62 3.10 -20.09
C GLN A 108 -5.00 1.68 -19.66
N GLU A 109 -4.28 0.72 -20.22
CA GLU A 109 -4.41 -0.68 -19.86
C GLU A 109 -3.80 -0.87 -18.48
N ALA A 110 -4.64 -1.22 -17.51
CA ALA A 110 -4.21 -1.56 -16.16
C ALA A 110 -3.69 -3.01 -16.16
N HIS A 111 -2.58 -3.23 -15.48
CA HIS A 111 -1.93 -4.54 -15.40
C HIS A 111 -1.85 -5.05 -13.97
N ALA A 112 -2.07 -6.36 -13.79
CA ALA A 112 -1.98 -7.00 -12.49
C ALA A 112 -0.58 -6.79 -11.87
N VAL A 113 -0.53 -6.61 -10.56
CA VAL A 113 0.71 -6.45 -9.81
C VAL A 113 1.22 -7.83 -9.40
N HIS A 114 2.43 -8.18 -9.79
CA HIS A 114 3.07 -9.46 -9.41
C HIS A 114 3.87 -9.34 -8.13
N TYR A 115 4.64 -8.25 -8.01
CA TYR A 115 5.57 -8.10 -6.89
C TYR A 115 5.77 -6.62 -6.53
N ALA A 116 5.84 -6.33 -5.23
CA ALA A 116 6.22 -5.04 -4.71
C ALA A 116 7.15 -5.23 -3.50
N ALA A 117 8.21 -4.42 -3.40
CA ALA A 117 9.11 -4.46 -2.25
C ALA A 117 9.72 -3.09 -1.94
N PHE A 118 9.65 -2.70 -0.67
CA PHE A 118 10.49 -1.62 -0.15
C PHE A 118 11.96 -1.99 -0.31
N ASN A 119 12.78 -0.99 -0.65
CA ASN A 119 14.22 -1.15 -0.60
C ASN A 119 14.65 -1.30 0.88
N PRO A 120 15.35 -2.40 1.23
CA PRO A 120 15.71 -2.69 2.62
C PRO A 120 16.71 -1.68 3.20
N LEU A 121 17.52 -1.02 2.35
CA LEU A 121 18.51 -0.03 2.76
C LEU A 121 17.95 1.40 2.76
N SER A 122 17.11 1.72 1.77
CA SER A 122 16.54 3.06 1.59
C SER A 122 15.03 3.02 1.35
N PRO A 123 14.19 3.10 2.40
CA PRO A 123 12.75 2.88 2.31
C PRO A 123 11.97 3.97 1.57
N SER A 124 12.68 4.97 1.03
CA SER A 124 12.13 5.97 0.12
C SER A 124 11.77 5.39 -1.25
N TYR A 125 12.40 4.27 -1.62
CA TYR A 125 12.21 3.60 -2.90
C TYR A 125 11.44 2.29 -2.74
N VAL A 126 10.47 2.07 -3.61
CA VAL A 126 9.64 0.87 -3.68
C VAL A 126 9.73 0.32 -5.09
N MET A 127 10.22 -0.89 -5.24
CA MET A 127 10.18 -1.55 -6.54
C MET A 127 8.80 -2.15 -6.73
N VAL A 128 8.26 -1.97 -7.93
CA VAL A 128 6.99 -2.54 -8.36
C VAL A 128 7.16 -3.23 -9.70
N VAL A 129 6.68 -4.47 -9.74
CA VAL A 129 6.64 -5.32 -10.92
C VAL A 129 5.18 -5.62 -11.22
N SER A 130 4.66 -4.99 -12.27
CA SER A 130 3.38 -5.34 -12.90
C SER A 130 3.58 -6.36 -14.01
N ALA A 131 2.48 -6.93 -14.52
CA ALA A 131 2.39 -7.82 -15.68
C ALA A 131 2.80 -7.12 -17.01
N THR A 132 3.99 -6.53 -17.02
CA THR A 132 4.55 -5.66 -18.06
C THR A 132 6.05 -5.92 -18.17
N PRO A 133 6.68 -5.65 -19.32
CA PRO A 133 8.13 -5.78 -19.50
C PRO A 133 8.94 -4.65 -18.82
N GLN A 134 8.27 -3.69 -18.18
CA GLN A 134 8.91 -2.49 -17.63
C GLN A 134 8.65 -2.40 -16.13
N PRO A 135 9.58 -2.92 -15.30
CA PRO A 135 9.51 -2.69 -13.87
C PRO A 135 9.64 -1.19 -13.56
N ARG A 136 9.09 -0.76 -12.42
CA ARG A 136 9.12 0.65 -12.00
C ARG A 136 9.60 0.77 -10.57
N ILE A 137 10.27 1.87 -10.27
CA ILE A 137 10.55 2.30 -8.90
C ILE A 137 9.61 3.45 -8.56
N LEU A 138 8.81 3.25 -7.52
CA LEU A 138 7.95 4.25 -6.94
C LEU A 138 8.61 4.88 -5.71
N SER A 139 8.21 6.10 -5.40
CA SER A 139 8.41 6.73 -4.11
C SER A 139 7.63 6.00 -3.03
N ARG A 140 8.05 6.17 -1.78
CA ARG A 140 7.30 5.79 -0.57
C ARG A 140 5.85 6.31 -0.57
N ASP A 141 5.58 7.41 -1.29
CA ASP A 141 4.24 7.99 -1.46
C ASP A 141 3.51 7.51 -2.73
N GLY A 142 4.10 6.60 -3.51
CA GLY A 142 3.48 5.98 -4.67
C GLY A 142 3.69 6.71 -6.00
N ASP A 143 4.51 7.76 -6.05
CA ASP A 143 4.81 8.46 -7.31
C ASP A 143 5.92 7.75 -8.09
N THR A 144 5.82 7.66 -9.42
CA THR A 144 6.85 6.98 -10.23
C THR A 144 8.13 7.81 -10.30
N ILE A 145 9.24 7.25 -9.80
CA ILE A 145 10.57 7.87 -9.83
C ILE A 145 11.31 7.41 -11.09
N THR A 146 11.42 6.09 -11.28
CA THR A 146 12.07 5.53 -12.46
C THR A 146 11.21 4.46 -13.12
N GLU A 147 11.14 4.52 -14.45
CA GLU A 147 10.55 3.50 -15.30
C GLU A 147 11.68 2.87 -16.10
N PHE A 148 11.87 1.55 -15.98
CA PHE A 148 12.90 0.85 -16.74
C PHE A 148 12.48 0.71 -18.21
N VAL A 149 13.45 0.83 -19.11
CA VAL A 149 13.21 0.77 -20.55
C VAL A 149 12.72 -0.61 -20.97
N LYS A 150 11.80 -0.64 -21.94
CA LYS A 150 11.39 -1.88 -22.62
C LYS A 150 12.49 -2.36 -23.57
N GLY A 151 12.74 -3.66 -23.61
CA GLY A 151 13.61 -4.28 -24.60
C GLY A 151 13.01 -4.30 -26.00
N ASP A 152 13.86 -4.29 -27.01
CA ASP A 152 13.44 -4.52 -28.39
C ASP A 152 13.09 -6.00 -28.58
N MET A 153 11.81 -6.29 -28.82
CA MET A 153 11.28 -7.64 -29.00
C MET A 153 11.76 -8.33 -30.29
N TYR A 154 12.29 -7.57 -31.25
CA TYR A 154 12.74 -8.12 -32.53
C TYR A 154 14.21 -8.55 -32.50
N LEU A 155 14.97 -8.19 -31.45
CA LEU A 155 16.33 -8.66 -31.28
C LEU A 155 16.34 -10.11 -30.77
N ARG A 156 17.04 -10.98 -31.51
CA ARG A 156 17.18 -12.39 -31.15
C ARG A 156 18.12 -12.61 -29.97
N ASP A 157 19.20 -11.84 -29.90
CA ASP A 157 20.18 -11.90 -28.81
C ASP A 157 19.78 -10.96 -27.68
N LEU A 158 19.49 -11.56 -26.53
CA LEU A 158 19.01 -10.87 -25.35
C LEU A 158 20.09 -9.97 -24.73
N HIS A 159 21.38 -10.25 -24.94
CA HIS A 159 22.47 -9.39 -24.44
C HIS A 159 22.46 -8.00 -25.07
N ASN A 160 21.93 -7.86 -26.29
CA ASN A 160 21.87 -6.59 -27.02
C ASN A 160 20.60 -5.78 -26.71
N THR A 161 19.65 -6.35 -25.97
CA THR A 161 18.42 -5.65 -25.58
C THR A 161 18.66 -4.81 -24.33
N LYS A 162 18.10 -3.59 -24.29
CA LYS A 162 18.26 -2.64 -23.16
C LYS A 162 17.29 -2.84 -21.99
N GLY A 163 16.34 -3.77 -22.12
CA GLY A 163 15.43 -4.14 -21.05
C GLY A 163 14.66 -5.41 -21.38
N HIS A 164 13.73 -5.81 -20.51
CA HIS A 164 12.96 -7.02 -20.73
C HIS A 164 12.10 -6.91 -21.99
N ILE A 165 12.03 -8.00 -22.76
CA ILE A 165 11.22 -8.05 -23.99
C ILE A 165 9.81 -8.60 -23.74
N SER A 166 9.61 -9.24 -22.58
CA SER A 166 8.35 -9.84 -22.16
C SER A 166 8.09 -9.57 -20.68
N GLU A 167 6.97 -10.07 -20.17
CA GLU A 167 6.49 -9.86 -18.80
C GLU A 167 7.54 -10.21 -17.75
N VAL A 168 7.67 -9.34 -16.74
CA VAL A 168 8.51 -9.54 -15.56
C VAL A 168 7.69 -10.27 -14.48
N THR A 169 8.23 -11.35 -13.94
CA THR A 169 7.55 -12.25 -13.00
C THR A 169 7.86 -11.91 -11.54
N GLY A 170 9.02 -11.33 -11.27
CA GLY A 170 9.42 -10.94 -9.92
C GLY A 170 10.65 -10.04 -9.91
N GLY A 171 11.01 -9.56 -8.73
CA GLY A 171 12.22 -8.78 -8.54
C GLY A 171 12.72 -8.86 -7.10
N VAL A 172 13.93 -8.37 -6.89
CA VAL A 172 14.54 -8.28 -5.57
C VAL A 172 15.54 -7.12 -5.51
N TRP A 173 15.63 -6.44 -4.36
CA TRP A 173 16.66 -5.42 -4.12
C TRP A 173 17.99 -6.08 -3.77
N CYS A 174 19.09 -5.44 -4.15
CA CYS A 174 20.40 -5.85 -3.66
C CYS A 174 20.47 -5.56 -2.15
N PRO A 175 20.84 -6.55 -1.31
CA PRO A 175 20.87 -6.38 0.14
C PRO A 175 22.03 -5.48 0.62
N THR A 176 23.04 -5.21 -0.23
CA THR A 176 24.25 -4.45 0.14
C THR A 176 24.40 -3.12 -0.59
N ASP A 177 23.71 -2.92 -1.71
CA ASP A 177 23.78 -1.69 -2.51
C ASP A 177 22.36 -1.19 -2.76
N GLU A 178 22.05 0.00 -2.23
CA GLU A 178 20.71 0.59 -2.30
C GLU A 178 20.28 0.92 -3.74
N ASN A 179 21.24 1.08 -4.65
CA ASN A 179 20.96 1.48 -6.02
C ASN A 179 20.74 0.28 -6.94
N LEU A 180 21.01 -0.95 -6.50
CA LEU A 180 20.90 -2.12 -7.35
C LEU A 180 19.64 -2.93 -7.06
N CYS A 181 18.97 -3.37 -8.12
CA CYS A 181 17.91 -4.34 -8.04
C CYS A 181 18.01 -5.35 -9.19
N ALA A 182 17.43 -6.53 -9.00
CA ALA A 182 17.34 -7.58 -10.00
C ALA A 182 15.88 -7.90 -10.33
N THR A 183 15.60 -8.21 -11.59
CA THR A 183 14.26 -8.58 -12.06
C THR A 183 14.34 -9.85 -12.91
N ALA A 184 13.36 -10.73 -12.75
CA ALA A 184 13.24 -11.97 -13.50
C ALA A 184 12.11 -11.86 -14.53
N GLY A 185 12.36 -12.33 -15.75
CA GLY A 185 11.40 -12.24 -16.85
C GLY A 185 11.01 -13.58 -17.46
N THR A 186 9.83 -13.59 -18.06
CA THR A 186 9.38 -14.68 -18.95
C THR A 186 10.22 -14.77 -20.24
N ASP A 187 11.06 -13.76 -20.51
CA ASP A 187 12.01 -13.71 -21.63
C ASP A 187 13.31 -14.49 -21.41
N SER A 188 13.35 -15.37 -20.40
CA SER A 188 14.54 -16.17 -20.03
C SER A 188 15.70 -15.35 -19.49
N THR A 189 15.46 -14.12 -19.03
CA THR A 189 16.51 -13.28 -18.47
C THR A 189 16.27 -12.93 -17.01
N VAL A 190 17.37 -12.83 -16.27
CA VAL A 190 17.44 -12.05 -15.04
C VAL A 190 18.27 -10.81 -15.36
N ARG A 191 17.75 -9.63 -15.06
CA ARG A 191 18.44 -8.36 -15.34
C ARG A 191 18.75 -7.65 -14.05
N ILE A 192 19.94 -7.08 -13.99
CA ILE A 192 20.37 -6.23 -12.88
C ILE A 192 20.33 -4.79 -13.36
N TRP A 193 19.67 -3.95 -12.58
CA TRP A 193 19.42 -2.56 -12.88
C TRP A 193 20.09 -1.67 -11.85
N ASP A 194 20.43 -0.46 -12.28
CA ASP A 194 20.67 0.66 -11.39
C ASP A 194 19.35 1.45 -11.30
N ALA A 195 18.81 1.56 -10.08
CA ALA A 195 17.56 2.23 -9.78
C ALA A 195 17.53 3.70 -10.21
N ASN A 196 18.70 4.33 -10.34
CA ASN A 196 18.85 5.71 -10.83
C ASN A 196 18.89 5.81 -12.35
N VAL A 197 19.14 4.69 -13.06
CA VAL A 197 19.34 4.66 -14.52
C VAL A 197 18.25 3.81 -15.19
N GLY A 198 17.12 4.44 -15.54
CA GLY A 198 16.00 3.74 -16.19
C GLY A 198 16.22 3.36 -17.67
N ARG A 199 17.26 3.89 -18.33
CA ARG A 199 17.42 3.79 -19.81
C ARG A 199 18.12 2.51 -20.30
N SER A 200 18.71 1.73 -19.40
CA SER A 200 19.43 0.50 -19.73
C SER A 200 19.68 -0.33 -18.47
N GLN A 201 19.70 -1.65 -18.59
CA GLN A 201 20.22 -2.49 -17.50
C GLN A 201 21.73 -2.30 -17.31
N LYS A 202 22.21 -2.63 -16.10
CA LYS A 202 23.63 -2.73 -15.77
C LYS A 202 24.23 -4.05 -16.26
N GLU A 203 23.52 -5.15 -16.05
CA GLU A 203 23.95 -6.49 -16.46
C GLU A 203 22.76 -7.35 -16.89
N VAL A 204 22.98 -8.25 -17.86
CA VAL A 204 21.99 -9.24 -18.33
C VAL A 204 22.52 -10.64 -18.06
N ILE A 205 21.70 -11.45 -17.38
CA ILE A 205 21.92 -12.87 -17.18
C ILE A 205 20.92 -13.61 -18.06
N VAL A 206 21.42 -14.31 -19.07
CA VAL A 206 20.57 -15.10 -19.98
C VAL A 206 20.56 -16.56 -19.53
N HIS A 207 19.40 -17.06 -19.09
CA HIS A 207 19.21 -18.48 -18.83
C HIS A 207 19.05 -19.23 -20.14
N LYS A 208 19.87 -20.26 -20.33
CA LYS A 208 19.81 -21.14 -21.51
C LYS A 208 19.27 -22.49 -21.09
N SER A 209 18.00 -22.71 -21.36
CA SER A 209 17.36 -23.99 -21.07
C SER A 209 18.03 -25.13 -21.84
N LYS A 210 18.26 -26.26 -21.17
CA LYS A 210 18.76 -27.49 -21.80
C LYS A 210 17.63 -28.49 -22.08
N MET A 211 16.39 -28.10 -21.84
CA MET A 211 15.23 -28.92 -22.12
C MET A 211 15.07 -29.14 -23.62
N ALA A 212 14.82 -30.38 -24.04
CA ALA A 212 14.59 -30.72 -25.44
C ALA A 212 13.36 -29.95 -25.97
N GLY A 213 13.46 -29.41 -27.19
CA GLY A 213 12.36 -28.64 -27.81
C GLY A 213 12.20 -27.20 -27.31
N SER A 214 12.89 -26.78 -26.24
CA SER A 214 12.80 -25.41 -25.68
C SER A 214 13.49 -24.33 -26.53
N ALA A 215 14.27 -24.73 -27.54
CA ALA A 215 15.14 -23.85 -28.31
C ALA A 215 16.08 -22.98 -27.45
N GLY A 216 16.42 -23.45 -26.25
CA GLY A 216 17.28 -22.73 -25.31
C GLY A 216 16.56 -21.68 -24.45
N ARG A 217 15.23 -21.63 -24.46
CA ARG A 217 14.43 -20.64 -23.71
C ARG A 217 13.56 -21.30 -22.64
N SER A 218 13.51 -20.70 -21.46
CA SER A 218 12.57 -21.03 -20.39
C SER A 218 12.23 -19.79 -19.57
N LYS A 219 11.02 -19.70 -19.02
CA LYS A 219 10.59 -18.52 -18.25
C LYS A 219 11.28 -18.51 -16.89
N MET A 220 11.81 -17.38 -16.46
CA MET A 220 12.26 -17.22 -15.07
C MET A 220 11.02 -16.95 -14.21
N THR A 221 10.82 -17.71 -13.14
CA THR A 221 9.59 -17.66 -12.32
C THR A 221 9.77 -16.87 -11.03
N ALA A 222 10.95 -16.95 -10.42
CA ALA A 222 11.25 -16.29 -9.15
C ALA A 222 12.75 -15.95 -9.06
N VAL A 223 13.07 -14.92 -8.26
CA VAL A 223 14.44 -14.47 -7.99
C VAL A 223 14.55 -14.01 -6.54
N ALA A 224 15.67 -14.32 -5.89
CA ALA A 224 15.99 -13.91 -4.54
C ALA A 224 17.47 -13.49 -4.45
N TRP A 225 17.76 -12.46 -3.67
CA TRP A 225 19.12 -11.94 -3.47
C TRP A 225 19.35 -11.74 -1.98
N GLY A 226 20.30 -12.50 -1.43
CA GLY A 226 20.63 -12.51 -0.02
C GLY A 226 22.09 -12.15 0.23
N SER A 227 22.35 -11.62 1.42
CA SER A 227 23.70 -11.40 1.94
C SER A 227 23.78 -12.01 3.34
N PRO A 228 24.81 -12.80 3.66
CA PRO A 228 25.05 -13.23 5.03
C PRO A 228 25.19 -12.03 5.98
N LYS A 229 24.42 -11.99 7.08
CA LYS A 229 24.53 -10.95 8.13
C LYS A 229 25.95 -10.87 8.73
N GLN A 230 26.69 -11.99 8.76
CA GLN A 230 28.05 -12.08 9.31
C GLN A 230 29.16 -11.56 8.36
N GLY A 231 28.78 -11.02 7.20
CA GLY A 231 29.71 -10.67 6.13
C GLY A 231 30.07 -11.90 5.28
N GLY A 232 30.08 -11.71 3.97
CA GLY A 232 30.33 -12.78 3.01
C GLY A 232 29.94 -12.36 1.59
N PRO A 233 30.16 -13.23 0.60
CA PRO A 233 29.71 -12.96 -0.75
C PRO A 233 28.18 -12.99 -0.80
N ASN A 234 27.61 -12.01 -1.52
CA ASN A 234 26.20 -12.01 -1.85
C ASN A 234 25.81 -13.27 -2.63
N VAL A 235 24.57 -13.72 -2.50
CA VAL A 235 24.04 -14.87 -3.23
C VAL A 235 22.77 -14.43 -3.97
N LEU A 236 22.78 -14.60 -5.28
CA LEU A 236 21.62 -14.43 -6.15
C LEU A 236 21.14 -15.81 -6.58
N VAL A 237 19.86 -16.10 -6.39
CA VAL A 237 19.23 -17.36 -6.80
C VAL A 237 18.05 -17.05 -7.71
N ALA A 238 17.90 -17.81 -8.78
CA ALA A 238 16.74 -17.71 -9.65
C ALA A 238 16.24 -19.11 -10.06
N ALA A 239 14.93 -19.27 -10.16
CA ALA A 239 14.30 -20.48 -10.68
C ALA A 239 13.69 -20.25 -12.05
N ALA A 240 13.71 -21.30 -12.85
CA ALA A 240 13.12 -21.34 -14.18
C ALA A 240 12.01 -22.39 -14.26
N LEU A 241 11.07 -22.17 -15.17
CA LEU A 241 9.92 -23.05 -15.43
C LEU A 241 10.34 -24.44 -15.95
N ASP A 242 11.58 -24.59 -16.42
CA ASP A 242 12.14 -25.87 -16.86
C ASP A 242 12.61 -26.76 -15.69
N GLY A 243 12.32 -26.36 -14.45
CA GLY A 243 12.72 -27.07 -13.23
C GLY A 243 14.13 -26.70 -12.75
N SER A 244 14.82 -25.78 -13.43
CA SER A 244 16.19 -25.40 -13.06
C SER A 244 16.22 -24.38 -11.93
N LEU A 245 17.18 -24.55 -11.01
CA LEU A 245 17.54 -23.60 -9.98
C LEU A 245 19.00 -23.18 -10.18
N LEU A 246 19.22 -21.88 -10.36
CA LEU A 246 20.53 -21.30 -10.65
C LEU A 246 20.96 -20.40 -9.50
N MET A 247 22.25 -20.46 -9.16
CA MET A 247 22.85 -19.65 -8.11
C MET A 247 24.11 -18.95 -8.63
N TRP A 248 24.26 -17.68 -8.27
CA TRP A 248 25.45 -16.89 -8.47
C TRP A 248 25.95 -16.37 -7.13
N SER A 249 27.26 -16.44 -6.90
CA SER A 249 27.90 -15.93 -5.68
C SER A 249 28.79 -14.73 -6.01
N GLY A 250 28.78 -13.72 -5.12
CA GLY A 250 29.56 -12.49 -5.21
C GLY A 250 28.79 -11.31 -5.79
N ASN A 251 29.55 -10.25 -6.11
CA ASN A 251 29.04 -8.96 -6.61
C ASN A 251 29.18 -8.82 -8.13
N GLY A 252 29.24 -9.96 -8.83
CA GLY A 252 29.45 -10.04 -10.27
C GLY A 252 30.92 -10.23 -10.68
N PRO A 253 31.18 -10.42 -11.99
CA PRO A 253 30.19 -10.48 -13.07
C PRO A 253 29.34 -11.76 -13.02
N TYR A 254 28.04 -11.66 -13.25
CA TYR A 254 27.03 -12.72 -13.19
C TYR A 254 26.90 -13.55 -14.49
N THR A 255 27.92 -13.47 -15.36
CA THR A 255 27.94 -14.13 -16.67
C THR A 255 27.76 -15.66 -16.64
N ARG A 256 28.16 -16.32 -15.54
CA ARG A 256 28.01 -17.77 -15.36
C ARG A 256 27.53 -18.08 -13.93
N PRO A 257 26.58 -19.02 -13.77
CA PRO A 257 26.17 -19.46 -12.45
C PRO A 257 27.34 -20.16 -11.74
N SER A 258 27.47 -19.91 -10.44
CA SER A 258 28.39 -20.67 -9.58
C SER A 258 27.90 -22.09 -9.33
N ALA A 259 26.58 -22.31 -9.36
CA ALA A 259 25.96 -23.62 -9.30
C ALA A 259 24.62 -23.66 -10.04
N GLU A 260 24.25 -24.83 -10.56
CA GLU A 260 23.03 -25.07 -11.35
C GLU A 260 22.50 -26.47 -11.01
N ILE A 261 21.21 -26.56 -10.68
CA ILE A 261 20.47 -27.82 -10.47
C ILE A 261 19.34 -27.84 -11.50
N ARG A 262 19.30 -28.82 -12.41
CA ARG A 262 18.37 -28.83 -13.56
C ARG A 262 17.01 -29.43 -13.28
N ASP A 263 16.96 -30.36 -12.34
CA ASP A 263 15.75 -31.06 -11.95
C ASP A 263 15.46 -30.72 -10.48
N ALA A 264 15.55 -29.43 -10.13
CA ALA A 264 15.28 -28.94 -8.79
C ALA A 264 13.79 -29.09 -8.45
N HIS A 265 12.91 -28.79 -9.40
CA HIS A 265 11.47 -29.06 -9.36
C HIS A 265 11.00 -29.73 -10.66
N ALA A 266 9.77 -30.24 -10.67
CA ALA A 266 9.20 -30.81 -11.89
C ALA A 266 9.11 -29.77 -13.03
N LYS A 267 9.38 -30.23 -14.25
CA LYS A 267 9.39 -29.39 -15.45
C LYS A 267 7.97 -28.89 -15.75
N ASP A 268 7.88 -27.71 -16.35
CA ASP A 268 6.62 -27.04 -16.68
C ASP A 268 5.73 -26.72 -15.47
N THR A 269 6.30 -26.76 -14.26
CA THR A 269 5.64 -26.30 -13.03
C THR A 269 6.22 -24.97 -12.56
N TRP A 270 5.34 -24.08 -12.08
CA TRP A 270 5.76 -22.76 -11.65
C TRP A 270 6.41 -22.83 -10.27
N THR A 271 7.71 -22.59 -10.18
CA THR A 271 8.38 -22.43 -8.89
C THR A 271 8.02 -21.06 -8.34
N SER A 272 7.22 -21.06 -7.27
CA SER A 272 6.38 -19.96 -6.82
C SER A 272 7.14 -18.97 -5.93
N GLY A 273 7.79 -19.49 -4.89
CA GLY A 273 8.57 -18.70 -3.94
C GLY A 273 10.00 -19.23 -3.79
N ILE A 274 10.93 -18.30 -3.65
CA ILE A 274 12.32 -18.55 -3.29
C ILE A 274 12.68 -17.55 -2.21
N ASP A 275 13.33 -18.02 -1.16
CA ASP A 275 13.94 -17.13 -0.17
C ASP A 275 15.29 -17.67 0.31
N ILE A 276 16.10 -16.79 0.87
CA ILE A 276 17.45 -17.07 1.35
C ILE A 276 17.48 -16.78 2.83
N SER A 277 18.06 -17.68 3.62
CA SER A 277 18.20 -17.48 5.06
C SER A 277 19.09 -16.26 5.36
N SER A 278 18.90 -15.65 6.53
CA SER A 278 19.64 -14.46 6.97
C SER A 278 21.15 -14.68 7.13
N ASP A 279 21.57 -15.94 7.31
CA ASP A 279 22.98 -16.34 7.31
C ASP A 279 23.54 -16.62 5.90
N GLY A 280 22.69 -16.56 4.87
CA GLY A 280 23.01 -16.83 3.47
C GLY A 280 23.40 -18.27 3.16
N ARG A 281 23.17 -19.22 4.08
CA ARG A 281 23.60 -20.62 3.91
C ARG A 281 22.53 -21.50 3.31
N LEU A 282 21.26 -21.20 3.58
CA LEU A 282 20.13 -21.99 3.14
C LEU A 282 19.32 -21.23 2.10
N VAL A 283 18.82 -21.97 1.13
CA VAL A 283 17.84 -21.50 0.16
C VAL A 283 16.62 -22.39 0.30
N ILE A 284 15.45 -21.78 0.33
CA ILE A 284 14.19 -22.52 0.31
C ILE A 284 13.44 -22.23 -0.98
N THR A 285 12.86 -23.27 -1.55
CA THR A 285 12.05 -23.16 -2.78
C THR A 285 10.71 -23.85 -2.58
N LYS A 286 9.65 -23.19 -3.03
CA LYS A 286 8.29 -23.75 -3.12
C LYS A 286 7.98 -23.99 -4.60
N GLY A 287 7.80 -25.25 -4.97
CA GLY A 287 7.51 -25.66 -6.34
C GLY A 287 6.02 -25.76 -6.62
N GLY A 288 5.66 -25.64 -7.90
CA GLY A 288 4.33 -26.03 -8.40
C GLY A 288 4.17 -27.55 -8.56
N ASP A 289 5.18 -28.32 -8.16
CA ASP A 289 5.17 -29.78 -8.06
C ASP A 289 4.70 -30.28 -6.68
N ASP A 290 4.00 -29.42 -5.95
CA ASP A 290 3.50 -29.66 -4.59
C ASP A 290 4.60 -30.02 -3.59
N THR A 291 5.81 -29.51 -3.78
CA THR A 291 6.93 -29.71 -2.84
C THR A 291 7.58 -28.42 -2.38
N ILE A 292 8.01 -28.42 -1.12
CA ILE A 292 8.95 -27.45 -0.58
C ILE A 292 10.29 -28.15 -0.42
N LYS A 293 11.37 -27.52 -0.90
CA LYS A 293 12.73 -28.06 -0.86
C LYS A 293 13.68 -27.06 -0.20
N LEU A 294 14.56 -27.59 0.65
CA LEU A 294 15.64 -26.85 1.28
C LEU A 294 16.97 -27.19 0.62
N TRP A 295 17.80 -26.20 0.36
CA TRP A 295 19.09 -26.35 -0.32
C TRP A 295 20.21 -25.71 0.49
N ASP A 296 21.38 -26.36 0.52
CA ASP A 296 22.60 -25.77 1.06
C ASP A 296 23.35 -25.02 -0.06
N THR A 297 23.58 -23.73 0.13
CA THR A 297 24.37 -22.89 -0.81
C THR A 297 25.81 -23.37 -0.95
N ARG A 298 26.40 -23.96 0.09
CA ARG A 298 27.78 -24.47 0.05
C ARG A 298 27.87 -25.81 -0.68
N LYS A 299 26.79 -26.58 -0.65
CA LYS A 299 26.65 -27.89 -1.29
C LYS A 299 25.43 -27.92 -2.22
N PHE A 300 25.41 -27.00 -3.18
CA PHE A 300 24.28 -26.76 -4.07
C PHE A 300 24.18 -27.82 -5.19
N LYS A 301 23.78 -29.04 -4.82
CA LYS A 301 23.66 -30.20 -5.74
C LYS A 301 22.36 -30.98 -5.57
N GLN A 302 21.93 -31.16 -4.33
CA GLN A 302 20.74 -31.94 -3.96
C GLN A 302 20.02 -31.23 -2.81
N PRO A 303 18.70 -31.42 -2.69
CA PRO A 303 17.98 -30.84 -1.56
C PRO A 303 18.39 -31.55 -0.27
N ILE A 304 18.51 -30.79 0.81
CA ILE A 304 18.76 -31.33 2.16
C ILE A 304 17.50 -32.07 2.63
N THR A 305 16.35 -31.41 2.48
CA THR A 305 15.03 -31.94 2.83
C THR A 305 14.03 -31.59 1.75
N THR A 306 13.01 -32.44 1.62
CA THR A 306 11.91 -32.27 0.69
C THR A 306 10.64 -32.73 1.40
N VAL A 307 9.63 -31.87 1.40
CA VAL A 307 8.33 -32.15 2.01
C VAL A 307 7.23 -31.85 1.02
N ALA A 308 6.20 -32.69 1.00
CA ALA A 308 5.00 -32.46 0.21
C ALA A 308 4.18 -31.33 0.85
N HIS A 309 3.86 -30.31 0.06
CA HIS A 309 3.01 -29.20 0.43
C HIS A 309 2.19 -28.80 -0.80
N PRO A 310 0.89 -29.15 -0.85
CA PRO A 310 0.03 -28.82 -1.98
C PRO A 310 0.08 -27.33 -2.31
N SER A 311 0.32 -27.01 -3.58
CA SER A 311 0.32 -25.65 -4.11
C SER A 311 -1.00 -25.37 -4.82
N SER A 312 -1.48 -24.13 -4.74
CA SER A 312 -2.70 -23.77 -5.47
C SER A 312 -2.43 -23.69 -6.97
N THR A 313 -3.22 -24.41 -7.75
CA THR A 313 -3.20 -24.35 -9.22
C THR A 313 -3.64 -22.99 -9.76
N ARG A 314 -4.53 -22.29 -9.03
CA ARG A 314 -5.04 -20.96 -9.42
C ARG A 314 -4.06 -19.84 -9.13
N TYR A 315 -3.29 -19.96 -8.05
CA TYR A 315 -2.34 -18.94 -7.61
C TYR A 315 -0.93 -19.53 -7.50
N PRO A 316 -0.29 -19.81 -8.64
CA PRO A 316 1.05 -20.39 -8.67
C PRO A 316 2.14 -19.42 -8.21
N SER A 317 1.82 -18.15 -7.93
CA SER A 317 2.76 -17.14 -7.45
C SER A 317 2.85 -17.05 -5.92
N SER A 318 2.40 -18.08 -5.19
CA SER A 318 2.44 -18.04 -3.73
C SER A 318 3.87 -17.97 -3.21
N ASN A 319 4.17 -17.08 -2.27
CA ASN A 319 5.53 -16.97 -1.74
C ASN A 319 5.81 -17.98 -0.61
N ILE A 320 7.08 -18.05 -0.24
CA ILE A 320 7.61 -18.72 0.94
C ILE A 320 8.73 -17.82 1.47
N ILE A 321 8.83 -17.67 2.78
CA ILE A 321 9.84 -16.80 3.39
C ILE A 321 10.45 -17.43 4.63
N PHE A 322 11.70 -17.09 4.94
CA PHE A 322 12.26 -17.31 6.26
C PHE A 322 11.74 -16.25 7.22
N SER A 323 11.61 -16.66 8.49
CA SER A 323 11.52 -15.73 9.60
C SER A 323 12.76 -14.83 9.65
N PRO A 324 12.68 -13.63 10.25
CA PRO A 324 13.80 -12.69 10.35
C PRO A 324 15.07 -13.26 11.01
N THR A 325 14.89 -14.20 11.94
CA THR A 325 15.96 -14.94 12.63
C THR A 325 16.37 -16.21 11.89
N SER A 326 15.65 -16.59 10.83
CA SER A 326 15.79 -17.85 10.10
C SER A 326 15.59 -19.12 10.94
N ALA A 327 14.97 -18.96 12.12
CA ALA A 327 14.60 -20.07 12.99
C ALA A 327 13.41 -20.87 12.44
N ASN A 328 12.52 -20.19 11.70
CA ASN A 328 11.27 -20.72 11.14
C ASN A 328 11.10 -20.31 9.67
N VAL A 329 10.21 -21.02 8.97
CA VAL A 329 9.79 -20.76 7.58
C VAL A 329 8.28 -20.58 7.55
N LEU A 330 7.78 -19.65 6.73
CA LEU A 330 6.35 -19.39 6.60
C LEU A 330 5.89 -19.64 5.16
N THR A 331 4.75 -20.31 5.04
CA THR A 331 4.09 -20.55 3.76
C THR A 331 2.57 -20.56 3.93
N GLY A 332 1.86 -20.07 2.91
CA GLY A 332 0.41 -20.18 2.80
C GLY A 332 -0.02 -21.51 2.17
N SER A 333 -1.15 -22.05 2.65
CA SER A 333 -1.85 -23.20 2.07
C SER A 333 -2.98 -22.75 1.13
N GLU A 334 -3.33 -23.64 0.19
CA GLU A 334 -4.53 -23.49 -0.65
C GLU A 334 -5.84 -23.49 0.16
N THR A 335 -5.86 -24.15 1.32
CA THR A 335 -7.04 -24.20 2.20
C THR A 335 -7.22 -22.94 3.06
N GLY A 336 -6.26 -22.01 3.01
CA GLY A 336 -6.31 -20.76 3.76
C GLY A 336 -5.68 -20.79 5.15
N HIS A 337 -4.85 -21.79 5.41
CA HIS A 337 -4.02 -21.86 6.61
C HIS A 337 -2.64 -21.25 6.37
N LEU A 338 -2.11 -20.60 7.39
CA LEU A 338 -0.72 -20.24 7.52
C LEU A 338 0.03 -21.41 8.16
N HIS A 339 1.09 -21.89 7.52
CA HIS A 339 1.96 -22.92 8.06
C HIS A 339 3.28 -22.28 8.48
N ILE A 340 3.64 -22.46 9.74
CA ILE A 340 4.96 -22.15 10.27
C ILE A 340 5.72 -23.47 10.38
N LEU A 341 6.81 -23.58 9.63
CA LEU A 341 7.58 -24.80 9.47
C LEU A 341 8.95 -24.67 10.13
N ASN A 342 9.42 -25.76 10.71
CA ASN A 342 10.81 -25.88 11.12
C ASN A 342 11.71 -25.91 9.87
N PRO A 343 12.77 -25.08 9.77
CA PRO A 343 13.61 -25.00 8.58
C PRO A 343 14.40 -26.28 8.34
N ALA A 344 14.79 -27.02 9.39
CA ALA A 344 15.60 -28.23 9.24
C ALA A 344 14.79 -29.41 8.72
N THR A 345 13.56 -29.59 9.22
CA THR A 345 12.71 -30.74 8.86
C THR A 345 11.61 -30.42 7.86
N LEU A 346 11.30 -29.14 7.67
CA LEU A 346 10.16 -28.61 6.90
C LEU A 346 8.79 -29.16 7.36
N LYS A 347 8.71 -29.67 8.59
CA LYS A 347 7.45 -30.07 9.21
C LYS A 347 6.76 -28.87 9.84
N PRO A 348 5.42 -28.82 9.83
CA PRO A 348 4.68 -27.75 10.49
C PRO A 348 4.84 -27.86 12.01
N GLU A 349 5.31 -26.77 12.62
CA GLU A 349 5.28 -26.57 14.07
C GLU A 349 3.94 -25.97 14.48
N LEU A 350 3.45 -24.99 13.72
CA LEU A 350 2.16 -24.37 13.93
C LEU A 350 1.37 -24.23 12.62
N VAL A 351 0.07 -24.50 12.70
CA VAL A 351 -0.87 -24.28 11.60
C VAL A 351 -2.00 -23.40 12.09
N THR A 352 -2.06 -22.18 11.60
CA THR A 352 -3.05 -21.18 12.00
C THR A 352 -4.07 -20.98 10.88
N PRO A 353 -5.38 -21.13 11.12
CA PRO A 353 -6.40 -20.74 10.16
C PRO A 353 -6.49 -19.22 10.05
N VAL A 354 -6.28 -18.67 8.85
CA VAL A 354 -6.37 -17.22 8.63
C VAL A 354 -7.56 -16.86 7.75
N THR A 355 -7.67 -17.49 6.58
CA THR A 355 -8.82 -17.32 5.69
C THR A 355 -9.38 -18.68 5.25
N PRO A 356 -10.06 -19.42 6.14
CA PRO A 356 -10.57 -20.76 5.83
C PRO A 356 -11.35 -20.80 4.51
N GLY A 357 -10.94 -21.70 3.61
CA GLY A 357 -11.57 -21.89 2.30
C GLY A 357 -11.04 -20.96 1.19
N SER A 358 -10.12 -20.04 1.49
CA SER A 358 -9.49 -19.17 0.50
C SER A 358 -7.96 -19.25 0.57
N PRO A 359 -7.25 -19.48 -0.54
CA PRO A 359 -5.79 -19.60 -0.55
C PRO A 359 -5.07 -18.39 0.05
N VAL A 360 -4.05 -18.63 0.88
CA VAL A 360 -3.09 -17.61 1.31
C VAL A 360 -1.97 -17.54 0.26
N ILE A 361 -1.84 -16.39 -0.39
CA ILE A 361 -0.94 -16.20 -1.54
C ILE A 361 0.40 -15.61 -1.08
N SER A 362 0.34 -14.55 -0.28
CA SER A 362 1.53 -13.83 0.19
C SER A 362 1.63 -13.85 1.70
N VAL A 363 2.84 -14.07 2.22
CA VAL A 363 3.16 -14.07 3.65
C VAL A 363 4.41 -13.23 3.88
N LEU A 364 4.41 -12.45 4.95
CA LEU A 364 5.54 -11.61 5.38
C LEU A 364 5.66 -11.62 6.90
N TRP A 365 6.85 -11.86 7.45
CA TRP A 365 7.13 -11.65 8.88
C TRP A 365 8.10 -10.48 9.03
N HIS A 366 7.65 -9.42 9.68
CA HIS A 366 8.47 -8.23 9.90
C HIS A 366 9.30 -8.30 11.19
N GLU A 367 10.62 -8.09 11.10
CA GLU A 367 11.60 -8.22 12.20
C GLU A 367 11.30 -7.30 13.40
N LYS A 368 11.16 -5.98 13.17
CA LYS A 368 11.07 -5.01 14.29
C LYS A 368 9.70 -4.95 14.97
N MET A 369 8.64 -5.24 14.21
CA MET A 369 7.27 -5.24 14.77
C MET A 369 6.93 -6.60 15.36
N ASN A 370 7.64 -7.63 14.90
CA ASN A 370 7.35 -9.02 15.19
C ASN A 370 5.88 -9.37 14.94
N GLN A 371 5.43 -9.11 13.71
CA GLN A 371 4.06 -9.35 13.22
C GLN A 371 4.13 -10.11 11.91
N ILE A 372 3.14 -10.98 11.67
CA ILE A 372 2.99 -11.73 10.44
C ILE A 372 1.85 -11.12 9.64
N ILE A 373 2.08 -10.84 8.36
CA ILE A 373 1.07 -10.28 7.45
C ILE A 373 0.82 -11.28 6.34
N THR A 374 -0.43 -11.61 6.10
CA THR A 374 -0.84 -12.54 5.06
C THR A 374 -1.83 -11.89 4.10
N GLY A 375 -1.68 -12.18 2.82
CA GLY A 375 -2.55 -11.71 1.74
C GLY A 375 -3.22 -12.89 1.08
N SER A 376 -4.55 -12.84 1.02
CA SER A 376 -5.39 -13.97 0.61
C SER A 376 -6.09 -13.73 -0.73
N ALA A 377 -6.57 -14.81 -1.33
CA ALA A 377 -7.31 -14.79 -2.59
C ALA A 377 -8.67 -14.09 -2.49
N ASN A 378 -9.25 -13.99 -1.29
CA ASN A 378 -10.53 -13.32 -1.01
C ASN A 378 -10.42 -11.78 -0.88
N ALA A 379 -9.29 -11.20 -1.31
CA ALA A 379 -8.98 -9.78 -1.23
C ALA A 379 -8.76 -9.22 0.19
N GLU A 380 -8.69 -10.10 1.20
CA GLU A 380 -8.39 -9.72 2.56
C GLU A 380 -6.88 -9.77 2.82
N THR A 381 -6.42 -8.82 3.64
CA THR A 381 -5.09 -8.87 4.25
C THR A 381 -5.25 -8.98 5.75
N HIS A 382 -4.54 -9.91 6.36
CA HIS A 382 -4.59 -10.17 7.79
C HIS A 382 -3.24 -9.84 8.40
N VAL A 383 -3.24 -9.06 9.47
CA VAL A 383 -2.05 -8.77 10.27
C VAL A 383 -2.21 -9.51 11.59
N LEU A 384 -1.45 -10.58 11.74
CA LEU A 384 -1.37 -11.39 12.94
C LEU A 384 -0.33 -10.79 13.89
N TYR A 385 -0.70 -10.68 15.17
CA TYR A 385 0.14 -10.12 16.21
C TYR A 385 -0.15 -10.76 17.57
N ASN A 386 0.78 -10.61 18.51
CA ASN A 386 0.55 -10.87 19.91
C ASN A 386 0.77 -9.57 20.71
N PRO A 387 -0.20 -9.07 21.49
CA PRO A 387 -0.03 -7.86 22.29
C PRO A 387 1.21 -7.83 23.20
N ASN A 388 1.66 -9.00 23.69
CA ASN A 388 2.79 -9.12 24.60
C ASN A 388 4.14 -9.15 23.87
N MET A 389 4.18 -9.75 22.67
CA MET A 389 5.42 -9.98 21.91
C MET A 389 5.63 -9.00 20.74
N SER A 390 4.52 -8.47 20.19
CA SER A 390 4.51 -7.61 19.00
C SER A 390 4.46 -6.14 19.40
N THR A 391 5.13 -5.29 18.61
CA THR A 391 5.13 -3.84 18.83
C THR A 391 4.73 -3.08 17.57
N LYS A 392 4.16 -1.88 17.74
CA LYS A 392 3.70 -1.00 16.64
C LYS A 392 2.68 -1.70 15.72
N GLY A 393 2.61 -1.33 14.44
CA GLY A 393 1.75 -1.98 13.44
C GLY A 393 0.28 -2.11 13.88
N ALA A 394 -0.23 -3.34 13.88
CA ALA A 394 -1.59 -3.64 14.34
C ALA A 394 -1.82 -3.34 15.83
N ALA A 395 -0.85 -3.66 16.71
CA ALA A 395 -0.94 -3.35 18.14
C ALA A 395 -1.11 -1.83 18.39
N LEU A 396 -0.43 -0.99 17.60
CA LEU A 396 -0.61 0.47 17.66
C LEU A 396 -2.04 0.87 17.25
N ILE A 397 -2.59 0.29 16.18
CA ILE A 397 -3.96 0.59 15.75
C ILE A 397 -4.94 0.21 16.85
N MET A 398 -4.82 -0.99 17.40
CA MET A 398 -5.75 -1.53 18.39
C MET A 398 -5.64 -0.84 19.76
N SER A 399 -4.48 -0.26 20.09
CA SER A 399 -4.32 0.57 21.28
C SER A 399 -5.02 1.94 21.19
N LYS A 400 -5.36 2.42 19.99
CA LYS A 400 -6.02 3.72 19.83
C LYS A 400 -7.50 3.60 20.14
N ALA A 401 -8.02 4.59 20.86
CA ALA A 401 -9.45 4.73 21.05
C ALA A 401 -10.16 4.85 19.68
N PRO A 402 -11.27 4.13 19.46
CA PRO A 402 -12.05 4.29 18.24
C PRO A 402 -12.54 5.74 18.15
N LYS A 403 -12.34 6.38 16.98
CA LYS A 403 -12.87 7.73 16.75
C LYS A 403 -14.38 7.70 16.96
N ARG A 404 -14.88 8.50 17.90
CA ARG A 404 -16.32 8.78 18.00
C ARG A 404 -16.73 9.45 16.71
N ARG A 405 -17.52 8.75 15.90
CA ARG A 405 -18.07 9.31 14.65
C ARG A 405 -19.01 10.44 15.06
N HIS A 406 -18.78 11.64 14.52
CA HIS A 406 -19.77 12.71 14.65
C HIS A 406 -20.99 12.33 13.79
N ILE A 407 -22.17 12.87 14.09
CA ILE A 407 -23.39 12.60 13.30
C ILE A 407 -23.22 13.03 11.83
N ASP A 408 -22.30 13.98 11.60
CA ASP A 408 -21.93 14.48 10.27
C ASP A 408 -20.86 13.62 9.57
N ASP A 409 -20.34 12.55 10.19
CA ASP A 409 -19.40 11.61 9.56
C ASP A 409 -20.12 10.37 8.99
N ASP A 410 -21.45 10.37 8.95
CA ASP A 410 -22.24 9.30 8.36
C ASP A 410 -22.36 9.51 6.84
N PRO A 411 -21.82 8.61 6.00
CA PRO A 411 -21.90 8.70 4.53
C PRO A 411 -23.32 8.57 3.99
N SER A 412 -24.26 8.10 4.80
CA SER A 412 -25.69 8.07 4.48
C SER A 412 -26.37 9.42 4.68
N LEU A 413 -25.77 10.31 5.48
CA LEU A 413 -26.31 11.62 5.86
C LEU A 413 -25.51 12.78 5.25
N THR A 414 -24.26 12.55 4.87
CA THR A 414 -23.43 13.52 4.16
C THR A 414 -23.29 13.17 2.69
N MET A 415 -23.52 14.17 1.82
CA MET A 415 -23.30 13.98 0.39
C MET A 415 -21.82 13.69 0.15
N ASP A 416 -21.56 12.51 -0.40
CA ASP A 416 -20.24 12.07 -0.84
C ASP A 416 -19.67 13.08 -1.86
N LEU A 417 -18.70 13.88 -1.42
CA LEU A 417 -18.06 14.90 -2.23
C LEU A 417 -17.14 14.29 -3.32
N THR A 418 -16.90 12.97 -3.30
CA THR A 418 -16.17 12.29 -4.38
C THR A 418 -17.02 12.13 -5.65
N GLN A 419 -18.35 12.23 -5.52
CA GLN A 419 -19.27 12.47 -6.64
C GLN A 419 -19.54 13.97 -6.84
N GLY A 420 -18.50 14.80 -6.70
CA GLY A 420 -18.54 16.17 -7.22
C GLY A 420 -18.91 16.11 -8.69
N ILE A 421 -20.06 16.72 -9.02
CA ILE A 421 -20.61 16.85 -10.36
C ILE A 421 -19.48 17.31 -11.30
N SER A 422 -18.90 16.36 -12.04
CA SER A 422 -18.04 16.69 -13.16
C SER A 422 -18.95 17.30 -14.24
N GLY A 423 -18.53 18.46 -14.78
CA GLY A 423 -19.26 19.20 -15.82
C GLY A 423 -19.44 18.43 -17.14
N ASP A 424 -18.96 17.18 -17.22
CA ASP A 424 -18.95 16.35 -18.42
C ASP A 424 -20.19 15.44 -18.57
N SER A 425 -21.16 15.51 -17.66
CA SER A 425 -22.42 14.74 -17.77
C SER A 425 -23.60 15.52 -18.37
N VAL A 426 -23.34 16.57 -19.15
CA VAL A 426 -24.39 17.27 -19.92
C VAL A 426 -24.26 16.92 -21.40
N VAL A 427 -25.01 15.92 -21.84
CA VAL A 427 -25.21 15.69 -23.29
C VAL A 427 -26.26 16.67 -23.78
N VAL A 428 -25.83 17.65 -24.57
CA VAL A 428 -26.72 18.59 -25.27
C VAL A 428 -27.25 17.88 -26.51
N GLY A 429 -28.56 17.60 -26.54
CA GLY A 429 -29.21 17.07 -27.73
C GLY A 429 -29.21 18.10 -28.86
N SER A 430 -29.40 17.66 -30.11
CA SER A 430 -29.38 18.49 -31.34
C SER A 430 -30.30 19.73 -31.35
N ASN A 431 -31.17 19.90 -30.34
CA ASN A 431 -32.06 21.05 -30.20
C ASN A 431 -31.65 22.01 -29.07
N GLY A 432 -30.44 21.86 -28.51
CA GLY A 432 -29.90 22.76 -27.48
C GLY A 432 -30.52 22.61 -26.08
N VAL A 433 -31.33 21.57 -25.84
CA VAL A 433 -31.93 21.29 -24.54
C VAL A 433 -31.14 20.16 -23.84
N PRO A 434 -30.63 20.37 -22.62
CA PRO A 434 -29.92 19.34 -21.87
C PRO A 434 -30.90 18.23 -21.44
N HIS A 435 -30.59 16.98 -21.82
CA HIS A 435 -31.31 15.81 -21.32
C HIS A 435 -30.57 15.27 -20.08
N TYR A 436 -31.19 15.43 -18.91
CA TYR A 436 -30.74 14.75 -17.70
C TYR A 436 -31.10 13.26 -17.79
N SER A 437 -30.13 12.36 -17.57
CA SER A 437 -30.43 10.94 -17.40
C SER A 437 -31.40 10.74 -16.24
N SER A 438 -32.33 9.80 -16.39
CA SER A 438 -33.47 9.51 -15.52
C SER A 438 -33.13 8.92 -14.13
N SER A 439 -31.97 9.25 -13.56
CA SER A 439 -31.48 8.74 -12.29
C SER A 439 -31.58 9.72 -11.12
N THR A 440 -32.04 10.95 -11.33
CA THR A 440 -32.16 11.93 -10.24
C THR A 440 -33.42 11.70 -9.39
N TRP A 441 -33.25 11.80 -8.07
CA TRP A 441 -34.30 11.68 -7.05
C TRP A 441 -35.52 12.59 -7.34
N SER A 442 -35.29 13.75 -7.92
CA SER A 442 -36.31 14.72 -8.36
C SER A 442 -37.22 14.21 -9.47
N ALA A 443 -36.77 13.26 -10.32
CA ALA A 443 -37.60 12.67 -11.37
C ALA A 443 -38.59 11.62 -10.83
N ARG A 444 -38.37 11.11 -9.60
CA ARG A 444 -39.19 10.07 -8.96
C ARG A 444 -40.34 10.60 -8.10
N HIS A 445 -40.40 11.91 -7.88
CA HIS A 445 -41.42 12.55 -7.05
C HIS A 445 -42.05 13.77 -7.77
N PRO A 446 -43.08 13.56 -8.62
CA PRO A 446 -43.71 14.61 -9.43
C PRO A 446 -44.42 15.70 -8.61
N THR A 447 -44.66 15.43 -7.32
CA THR A 447 -45.47 16.28 -6.44
C THR A 447 -44.65 17.36 -5.71
N ILE A 448 -43.31 17.34 -5.84
CA ILE A 448 -42.46 18.36 -5.21
C ILE A 448 -42.38 19.58 -6.14
N GLY A 449 -43.28 20.53 -5.90
CA GLY A 449 -43.43 21.71 -6.77
C GLY A 449 -44.78 22.42 -6.70
N LEU A 450 -45.75 21.92 -5.93
CA LEU A 450 -46.99 22.65 -5.65
C LEU A 450 -46.84 23.48 -4.37
N THR A 451 -47.34 24.72 -4.39
CA THR A 451 -47.61 25.44 -3.15
C THR A 451 -48.74 24.75 -2.39
N ALA A 452 -48.89 25.03 -1.08
CA ALA A 452 -49.99 24.50 -0.26
C ALA A 452 -51.40 24.79 -0.83
N SER A 453 -51.51 25.71 -1.79
CA SER A 453 -52.73 26.07 -2.51
C SER A 453 -52.91 25.37 -3.88
N GLY A 454 -52.06 24.42 -4.25
CA GLY A 454 -52.26 23.58 -5.43
C GLY A 454 -52.01 24.24 -6.80
N ARG A 455 -51.22 25.34 -6.88
CA ARG A 455 -50.82 25.94 -8.18
C ARG A 455 -49.40 25.52 -8.59
N PRO A 456 -49.12 25.35 -9.91
CA PRO A 456 -47.79 24.99 -10.39
C PRO A 456 -46.79 26.13 -10.16
N ARG A 457 -45.65 25.82 -9.53
CA ARG A 457 -44.56 26.77 -9.33
C ARG A 457 -43.79 26.92 -10.65
N ASP A 458 -43.92 28.08 -11.29
CA ASP A 458 -43.25 28.38 -12.58
C ASP A 458 -41.72 28.19 -12.46
N PRO A 459 -41.11 27.22 -13.18
CA PRO A 459 -39.68 26.92 -13.07
C PRO A 459 -38.76 28.01 -13.60
N ARG A 460 -39.29 29.01 -14.33
CA ARG A 460 -38.48 30.05 -14.99
C ARG A 460 -38.27 31.32 -14.15
N ARG A 461 -38.83 31.39 -12.94
CA ARG A 461 -38.56 32.52 -12.04
C ARG A 461 -37.28 32.26 -11.23
N PRO A 462 -36.24 33.10 -11.36
CA PRO A 462 -35.06 33.01 -10.51
C PRO A 462 -35.49 33.09 -9.04
N HIS A 463 -35.09 32.10 -8.24
CA HIS A 463 -35.37 32.09 -6.83
C HIS A 463 -34.51 33.15 -6.14
N LEU A 464 -35.12 34.19 -5.58
CA LEU A 464 -34.43 35.08 -4.66
C LEU A 464 -34.05 34.26 -3.43
N PRO A 465 -32.76 34.11 -3.08
CA PRO A 465 -32.37 33.37 -1.89
C PRO A 465 -33.04 34.00 -0.68
N ALA A 466 -33.68 33.17 0.15
CA ALA A 466 -34.30 33.64 1.37
C ALA A 466 -33.19 34.23 2.26
N GLN A 467 -33.35 35.49 2.62
CA GLN A 467 -32.38 36.20 3.46
C GLN A 467 -32.49 35.60 4.86
N THR A 468 -31.58 34.69 5.21
CA THR A 468 -31.50 34.14 6.56
C THR A 468 -31.11 35.27 7.53
N PRO A 469 -31.53 35.21 8.81
CA PRO A 469 -31.13 36.22 9.81
C PRO A 469 -29.60 36.39 9.93
N PHE A 470 -28.82 35.40 9.49
CA PHE A 470 -27.36 35.40 9.47
C PHE A 470 -26.74 36.12 8.27
N ALA A 471 -27.49 36.41 7.21
CA ALA A 471 -26.97 37.03 6.00
C ALA A 471 -26.85 38.57 6.09
N LYS A 472 -27.20 39.18 7.22
CA LYS A 472 -27.03 40.63 7.47
C LYS A 472 -26.01 40.99 8.56
N SER A 473 -25.38 40.00 9.18
CA SER A 473 -24.32 40.25 10.15
C SER A 473 -23.18 39.29 9.87
N GLN A 474 -22.14 39.72 9.15
CA GLN A 474 -20.83 39.14 9.41
C GLN A 474 -20.52 39.49 10.87
N PRO A 475 -20.38 38.51 11.78
CA PRO A 475 -20.12 38.78 13.19
C PRO A 475 -18.75 39.43 13.42
N ASP A 476 -17.90 39.46 12.39
CA ASP A 476 -16.48 39.70 12.56
C ASP A 476 -16.04 41.14 12.27
N GLU A 477 -16.75 41.96 11.49
CA GLU A 477 -16.21 43.30 11.15
C GLU A 477 -16.10 44.22 12.37
N LYS A 478 -17.11 44.21 13.24
CA LYS A 478 -17.11 45.01 14.46
C LYS A 478 -16.14 44.45 15.50
N HIS A 479 -16.07 43.13 15.64
CA HIS A 479 -15.14 42.45 16.53
C HIS A 479 -13.67 42.67 16.12
N ILE A 480 -13.38 42.61 14.81
CA ILE A 480 -12.07 42.90 14.23
C ILE A 480 -11.69 44.37 14.45
N ARG A 481 -12.63 45.30 14.25
CA ARG A 481 -12.41 46.73 14.49
C ARG A 481 -12.10 47.06 15.95
N GLU A 482 -12.79 46.39 16.89
CA GLU A 482 -12.64 46.66 18.32
C GLU A 482 -11.42 45.95 18.94
N ASN A 483 -11.05 44.76 18.43
CA ASN A 483 -10.02 43.93 19.07
C ASN A 483 -8.66 43.94 18.37
N ILE A 484 -8.57 44.34 17.10
CA ILE A 484 -7.28 44.43 16.39
C ILE A 484 -6.86 45.90 16.32
N PRO A 485 -5.82 46.32 17.06
CA PRO A 485 -5.29 47.68 16.95
C PRO A 485 -4.80 47.94 15.52
N LEU A 486 -5.05 49.14 15.00
CA LEU A 486 -4.75 49.59 13.62
C LEU A 486 -5.62 48.98 12.50
N SER A 487 -6.62 48.16 12.82
CA SER A 487 -7.53 47.60 11.80
C SER A 487 -8.32 48.65 11.01
N SER A 488 -8.56 49.83 11.60
CA SER A 488 -9.23 50.96 10.94
C SER A 488 -8.33 51.75 9.98
N MET A 489 -7.01 51.59 10.03
CA MET A 489 -6.09 52.28 9.11
C MET A 489 -6.04 51.66 7.72
N ARG A 490 -6.71 50.51 7.52
CA ARG A 490 -6.74 49.83 6.22
C ARG A 490 -7.43 50.65 5.12
N ASP A 491 -8.34 51.54 5.51
CA ASP A 491 -9.14 52.34 4.59
C ASP A 491 -8.66 53.81 4.51
N GLU A 492 -7.58 54.17 5.20
CA GLU A 492 -6.97 55.50 5.13
C GLU A 492 -5.94 55.57 4.00
N ASP A 493 -6.07 56.56 3.10
CA ASP A 493 -5.08 56.79 2.04
C ASP A 493 -3.75 57.25 2.67
N PRO A 494 -2.62 56.57 2.42
CA PRO A 494 -1.33 56.92 2.98
C PRO A 494 -0.90 58.37 2.65
N ARG A 495 -1.36 58.93 1.52
CA ARG A 495 -1.07 60.33 1.17
C ARG A 495 -1.79 61.31 2.10
N GLU A 496 -3.08 61.09 2.35
CA GLU A 496 -3.87 61.93 3.23
C GLU A 496 -3.40 61.80 4.69
N ALA A 497 -3.02 60.59 5.10
CA ALA A 497 -2.43 60.33 6.41
C ALA A 497 -1.13 61.10 6.62
N LEU A 498 -0.22 61.13 5.64
CA LEU A 498 1.04 61.88 5.73
C LEU A 498 0.82 63.40 5.72
N LEU A 499 -0.13 63.89 4.92
CA LEU A 499 -0.46 65.33 4.84
C LEU A 499 -0.97 65.87 6.18
N LYS A 500 -1.73 65.07 6.95
CA LYS A 500 -2.18 65.42 8.31
C LYS A 500 -1.03 65.67 9.29
N TYR A 501 0.15 65.09 9.05
CA TYR A 501 1.33 65.27 9.88
C TYR A 501 2.31 66.31 9.34
N ALA A 502 2.16 66.79 8.09
CA ALA A 502 3.00 67.83 7.50
C ALA A 502 2.91 69.14 8.30
N ASP A 503 1.69 69.62 8.57
CA ASP A 503 1.45 70.82 9.37
C ASP A 503 1.96 70.72 10.82
N LYS A 504 1.97 69.49 11.37
CA LYS A 504 2.51 69.22 12.71
C LYS A 504 4.04 69.20 12.70
N ALA A 505 4.65 68.66 11.65
CA ALA A 505 6.10 68.63 11.48
C ALA A 505 6.69 70.03 11.26
N GLU A 506 5.97 70.94 10.59
CA GLU A 506 6.37 72.34 10.48
C GLU A 506 6.28 73.09 11.81
N LYS A 507 5.22 72.85 12.58
CA LYS A 507 4.98 73.56 13.85
C LYS A 507 5.85 73.07 15.00
N ASP A 508 6.21 71.78 15.01
CA ASP A 508 6.97 71.17 16.10
C ASP A 508 8.01 70.18 15.56
N PRO A 509 9.12 70.68 14.99
CA PRO A 509 10.16 69.82 14.43
C PRO A 509 10.85 69.03 15.56
N ILE A 510 10.80 67.70 15.45
CA ILE A 510 11.32 66.75 16.45
C ILE A 510 12.85 66.85 16.63
N PHE A 511 13.56 67.47 15.70
CA PHE A 511 15.00 67.68 15.79
C PHE A 511 15.34 68.76 16.82
N THR A 512 16.23 68.41 17.74
CA THR A 512 16.62 69.21 18.90
C THR A 512 17.11 70.61 18.53
N LYS A 513 17.01 71.58 19.48
CA LYS A 513 17.41 73.00 19.37
C LYS A 513 18.78 73.29 18.73
N ALA A 514 19.65 72.28 18.57
CA ALA A 514 20.99 72.39 17.99
C ALA A 514 21.01 72.67 16.47
N TRP A 515 19.91 72.43 15.74
CA TRP A 515 19.87 72.52 14.27
C TRP A 515 19.01 73.67 13.72
N LYS A 516 18.66 74.65 14.57
CA LYS A 516 17.83 75.81 14.16
C LYS A 516 18.43 76.65 13.03
N GLU A 517 19.75 76.74 12.95
CA GLU A 517 20.45 77.59 11.98
C GLU A 517 20.95 76.81 10.74
N THR A 518 21.08 75.49 10.85
CA THR A 518 21.74 74.64 9.85
C THR A 518 20.79 73.64 9.19
N GLN A 519 19.47 73.76 9.42
CA GLN A 519 18.50 72.85 8.82
C GLN A 519 18.45 73.05 7.30
N PRO A 520 18.71 72.00 6.49
CA PRO A 520 18.60 72.10 5.05
C PRO A 520 17.14 72.34 4.65
N THR A 521 16.90 73.35 3.82
CA THR A 521 15.57 73.61 3.24
C THR A 521 15.23 72.47 2.27
N PRO A 522 14.13 71.73 2.49
CA PRO A 522 13.73 70.68 1.56
C PRO A 522 13.29 71.32 0.24
N ILE A 523 14.05 71.05 -0.84
CA ILE A 523 13.68 71.44 -2.19
C ILE A 523 12.71 70.36 -2.70
N TYR A 524 11.41 70.55 -2.43
CA TYR A 524 10.40 69.78 -3.13
C TYR A 524 10.25 70.34 -4.54
N ARG A 525 9.96 69.46 -5.50
CA ARG A 525 9.59 69.88 -6.84
C ARG A 525 8.20 70.50 -6.74
N ASP A 526 8.09 71.81 -6.95
CA ASP A 526 6.79 72.47 -7.13
C ASP A 526 6.17 71.89 -8.40
N ILE A 527 5.34 70.86 -8.23
CA ILE A 527 4.50 70.35 -9.29
C ILE A 527 3.40 71.41 -9.42
N SER A 528 3.49 72.22 -10.47
CA SER A 528 2.47 73.18 -10.86
C SER A 528 1.09 72.52 -10.79
N ASP A 529 0.12 73.23 -10.20
CA ASP A 529 -1.27 72.82 -9.96
C ASP A 529 -2.08 72.39 -11.23
N ASP A 530 -1.45 72.30 -12.40
CA ASP A 530 -2.08 71.92 -13.66
C ASP A 530 -2.36 70.41 -13.79
N GLU A 531 -1.87 69.55 -12.90
CA GLU A 531 -2.24 68.12 -12.87
C GLU A 531 -3.38 67.79 -11.89
N ASN A 532 -3.91 68.77 -11.14
CA ASN A 532 -4.96 68.57 -10.14
C ASN A 532 -6.40 68.53 -10.69
N GLU A 533 -6.62 68.60 -12.02
CA GLU A 533 -7.96 68.51 -12.61
C GLU A 533 -8.41 67.11 -13.06
N GLN A 534 -7.56 66.07 -12.96
CA GLN A 534 -7.99 64.70 -13.26
C GLN A 534 -8.40 63.94 -11.99
N GLY A 535 -9.63 64.21 -11.54
CA GLY A 535 -10.31 63.36 -10.57
C GLY A 535 -10.48 61.91 -11.09
N PRO A 536 -10.57 60.92 -10.18
CA PRO A 536 -10.53 59.51 -10.53
C PRO A 536 -11.70 59.09 -11.43
N ASP A 537 -11.36 58.40 -12.52
CA ASP A 537 -12.27 57.87 -13.54
C ASP A 537 -13.51 57.17 -12.93
N LYS A 538 -14.67 57.83 -13.03
CA LYS A 538 -15.96 57.17 -12.81
C LYS A 538 -16.19 56.15 -13.92
N LYS A 539 -15.99 54.87 -13.59
CA LYS A 539 -16.41 53.72 -14.42
C LYS A 539 -17.86 53.91 -14.89
N ARG A 540 -18.02 54.14 -16.19
CA ARG A 540 -19.31 54.18 -16.88
C ARG A 540 -20.05 52.85 -16.69
N ALA A 541 -21.23 52.91 -16.08
CA ALA A 541 -22.22 51.85 -16.18
C ALA A 541 -22.67 51.74 -17.65
N LYS A 542 -22.38 50.62 -18.30
CA LYS A 542 -22.94 50.31 -19.61
C LYS A 542 -24.39 49.87 -19.43
N ARG A 543 -25.23 50.54 -20.20
CA ARG A 543 -26.68 50.39 -20.31
C ARG A 543 -27.01 49.21 -21.24
#